data_AF-A0A5C1QJF1-F1
#
_entry.id   AF-A0A5C1QJF1-F1
#
_cell.length_a   1.000
_cell.length_b   1.000
_cell.length_c   1.000
_cell.angle_alpha   90.00
_cell.angle_beta   90.00
_cell.angle_gamma   90.00
#
_symmetry.space_group_name_H-M   'P 1'
#
loop_
_entity.id
_entity.type
_entity.pdbx_description
1 polymer ?
#
loop_
_entity_poly.entity_id
_entity_poly.type
_entity_poly.pdbx_seq_one_letter_code
_entity_poly.pdbx_strand_id
1 'polypeptide(L)'
;MKNIFAGRTIGVVNDLSRDEQLYLYKKTAELKKKYLNNEDVSEFRISDPDMSAYLIFMENSTRTKESFRNAVQFHDIKLNIFDSGTSSFTKQESFSDTIKMLFGYSKRSLFIMRTSEEGVCHFLDEELEEYARKMSYDKAAFLNGGDGKHEHPTQEFLDEFTFLEKKNWDNSSIHIVLTGDLYHGRTVHSKVDGLRIFNEVKVDLIAPPELSMPDYYERRMVENGFKLRKFDTIEEYLGQDEIADIWYFTRLQLERMGDKVKEKEHQLRTAVTFREEFLDKIPPQSKFYHPLPRHKVYPVIPDFLDHTSYNGWDEQSVNGFFTRTIEIAMVGGKVGADFDGLGIENHKKDKKFIEKVPVTRKSHIVDRYKVGIKPVDSGIVIDHISSGEDLSTIWNQIEKIRRILKLNCRSSHGVYHSNDRTVYKGIISLPDILELSDTDIKKLAAISPECTLNIIKDESVHEKFRLHMPPQIYNFEEISCKNENCISHPEKHQHVKTYFLRSTDSMFVCKYCEKSHSFEEIWDI
;
A
#
# COMPACT_ATOMS: atom_id res chain seq x y z
N MET A 1 -24.81 -19.71 1.49
CA MET A 1 -23.94 -18.92 0.59
C MET A 1 -22.55 -18.90 1.19
N LYS A 2 -21.48 -19.01 0.38
CA LYS A 2 -20.10 -18.99 0.88
C LYS A 2 -19.82 -17.58 1.40
N ASN A 3 -19.37 -17.45 2.65
CA ASN A 3 -18.98 -16.15 3.20
C ASN A 3 -17.80 -15.60 2.37
N ILE A 4 -17.98 -14.42 1.78
CA ILE A 4 -16.99 -13.82 0.86
C ILE A 4 -15.76 -13.25 1.58
N PHE A 5 -15.84 -13.07 2.90
CA PHE A 5 -14.77 -12.49 3.71
C PHE A 5 -13.87 -13.54 4.35
N ALA A 6 -14.34 -14.78 4.47
CA ALA A 6 -13.60 -15.85 5.15
C ALA A 6 -12.18 -16.03 4.57
N GLY A 7 -11.15 -15.88 5.41
CA GLY A 7 -9.75 -16.00 5.01
C GLY A 7 -9.20 -14.82 4.19
N ARG A 8 -9.89 -13.67 4.16
CA ARG A 8 -9.33 -12.45 3.56
C ARG A 8 -8.28 -11.80 4.46
N THR A 9 -7.38 -11.08 3.81
CA THR A 9 -6.42 -10.19 4.44
C THR A 9 -6.95 -8.76 4.41
N ILE A 10 -6.84 -8.08 5.55
CA ILE A 10 -7.02 -6.65 5.71
C ILE A 10 -5.64 -6.08 6.09
N GLY A 11 -4.82 -5.85 5.08
CA GLY A 11 -3.49 -5.25 5.14
C GLY A 11 -3.52 -3.73 5.00
N VAL A 12 -4.38 -3.20 4.13
CA VAL A 12 -4.56 -1.77 3.87
C VAL A 12 -6.05 -1.42 3.79
N VAL A 13 -6.40 -0.13 3.83
CA VAL A 13 -7.80 0.33 3.81
C VAL A 13 -8.53 -0.16 2.55
N ASN A 14 -7.85 -0.11 1.40
CA ASN A 14 -8.38 -0.51 0.10
C ASN A 14 -8.59 -2.03 -0.07
N ASP A 15 -8.20 -2.86 0.91
CA ASP A 15 -8.54 -4.30 0.92
C ASP A 15 -10.01 -4.56 1.18
N LEU A 16 -10.78 -3.55 1.60
CA LEU A 16 -12.25 -3.56 1.60
C LEU A 16 -12.75 -2.52 0.60
N SER A 17 -13.70 -2.91 -0.26
CA SER A 17 -14.42 -1.95 -1.09
C SER A 17 -15.25 -1.00 -0.23
N ARG A 18 -15.70 0.12 -0.81
CA ARG A 18 -16.60 1.06 -0.11
C ARG A 18 -17.85 0.37 0.45
N ASP A 19 -18.47 -0.52 -0.32
CA ASP A 19 -19.67 -1.24 0.12
C ASP A 19 -19.35 -2.22 1.26
N GLU A 20 -18.18 -2.87 1.21
CA GLU A 20 -17.71 -3.78 2.25
C GLU A 20 -17.38 -3.02 3.56
N GLN A 21 -16.81 -1.80 3.46
CA GLN A 21 -16.60 -0.91 4.60
C GLN A 21 -17.93 -0.45 5.22
N LEU A 22 -18.91 -0.01 4.40
CA LEU A 22 -20.24 0.34 4.89
C LEU A 22 -20.94 -0.85 5.56
N TYR A 23 -20.76 -2.05 5.02
CA TYR A 23 -21.27 -3.28 5.62
C TYR A 23 -20.61 -3.58 6.97
N LEU A 24 -19.27 -3.45 7.07
CA LEU A 24 -18.53 -3.51 8.33
C LEU A 24 -19.17 -2.55 9.35
N TYR A 25 -19.36 -1.27 9.01
CA TYR A 25 -19.91 -0.27 9.91
C TYR A 25 -21.36 -0.54 10.34
N LYS A 26 -22.20 -1.02 9.42
CA LYS A 26 -23.56 -1.45 9.73
C LYS A 26 -23.56 -2.57 10.77
N LYS A 27 -22.72 -3.59 10.57
CA LYS A 27 -22.61 -4.73 11.51
C LYS A 27 -22.00 -4.31 12.84
N THR A 28 -21.06 -3.37 12.84
CA THR A 28 -20.51 -2.78 14.07
C THR A 28 -21.59 -2.03 14.85
N ALA A 29 -22.46 -1.28 14.18
CA ALA A 29 -23.57 -0.58 14.83
C ALA A 29 -24.60 -1.54 15.43
N GLU A 30 -24.95 -2.61 14.70
CA GLU A 30 -25.83 -3.68 15.17
C GLU A 30 -25.28 -4.34 16.44
N LEU A 31 -23.99 -4.73 16.42
CA LEU A 31 -23.31 -5.30 17.59
C LEU A 31 -23.25 -4.32 18.77
N LYS A 32 -22.78 -3.08 18.54
CA LYS A 32 -22.65 -2.05 19.59
C LYS A 32 -23.99 -1.81 20.28
N LYS A 33 -25.08 -1.64 19.50
CA LYS A 33 -26.43 -1.45 20.03
C LYS A 33 -26.89 -2.63 20.90
N LYS A 34 -26.80 -3.86 20.39
CA LYS A 34 -27.20 -5.07 21.12
C LYS A 34 -26.39 -5.26 22.40
N TYR A 35 -25.08 -5.06 22.31
CA TYR A 35 -24.17 -5.18 23.44
C TYR A 35 -24.52 -4.18 24.56
N LEU A 36 -24.76 -2.92 24.22
CA LEU A 36 -25.12 -1.88 25.20
C LEU A 36 -26.51 -2.11 25.83
N ASN A 37 -27.43 -2.74 25.11
CA ASN A 37 -28.75 -3.12 25.60
C ASN A 37 -28.76 -4.44 26.40
N ASN A 38 -27.61 -5.11 26.55
CA ASN A 38 -27.51 -6.46 27.11
C ASN A 38 -28.38 -7.50 26.37
N GLU A 39 -28.51 -7.35 25.07
CA GLU A 39 -29.19 -8.32 24.19
C GLU A 39 -28.24 -9.47 23.80
N ASP A 40 -28.80 -10.54 23.22
CA ASP A 40 -27.98 -11.64 22.70
C ASP A 40 -27.13 -11.20 21.49
N VAL A 41 -25.84 -11.48 21.56
CA VAL A 41 -24.81 -11.15 20.56
C VAL A 41 -24.12 -12.41 20.01
N SER A 42 -24.65 -13.59 20.29
CA SER A 42 -24.11 -14.89 19.84
C SER A 42 -24.00 -15.01 18.32
N GLU A 43 -24.82 -14.27 17.56
CA GLU A 43 -24.76 -14.22 16.10
C GLU A 43 -23.47 -13.61 15.55
N PHE A 44 -22.73 -12.84 16.37
CA PHE A 44 -21.43 -12.26 16.00
C PHE A 44 -20.24 -13.12 16.47
N ARG A 45 -20.48 -14.13 17.32
CA ARG A 45 -19.42 -15.00 17.86
C ARG A 45 -19.08 -16.13 16.88
N ILE A 46 -17.78 -16.34 16.66
CA ILE A 46 -17.31 -17.43 15.80
C ILE A 46 -17.52 -18.77 16.52
N SER A 47 -17.07 -18.86 17.78
CA SER A 47 -17.23 -20.03 18.67
C SER A 47 -16.76 -21.36 18.03
N ASP A 48 -15.68 -21.29 17.25
CA ASP A 48 -15.08 -22.44 16.59
C ASP A 48 -13.82 -22.90 17.36
N PRO A 49 -13.84 -24.09 17.99
CA PRO A 49 -12.70 -24.60 18.74
C PRO A 49 -11.50 -24.98 17.86
N ASP A 50 -11.68 -25.15 16.55
CA ASP A 50 -10.60 -25.42 15.59
C ASP A 50 -9.92 -24.13 15.09
N MET A 51 -10.45 -22.96 15.44
CA MET A 51 -9.88 -21.66 15.09
C MET A 51 -8.95 -21.12 16.18
N SER A 52 -7.76 -20.69 15.76
CA SER A 52 -6.78 -20.01 16.59
C SER A 52 -6.48 -18.62 16.07
N ALA A 53 -6.49 -17.64 16.97
CA ALA A 53 -6.02 -16.29 16.72
C ALA A 53 -4.62 -16.09 17.33
N TYR A 54 -3.75 -15.44 16.58
CA TYR A 54 -2.38 -15.15 16.93
C TYR A 54 -2.18 -13.64 16.92
N LEU A 55 -1.94 -13.04 18.09
CA LEU A 55 -1.59 -11.63 18.23
C LEU A 55 -0.07 -11.50 18.20
N ILE A 56 0.47 -10.94 17.12
CA ILE A 56 1.91 -10.80 16.88
C ILE A 56 2.25 -9.31 16.87
N PHE A 57 2.73 -8.82 18.02
CA PHE A 57 3.06 -7.40 18.21
C PHE A 57 4.57 -7.23 18.36
N MET A 58 5.22 -6.80 17.28
CA MET A 58 6.65 -6.51 17.25
C MET A 58 6.98 -5.07 17.58
N GLU A 59 6.00 -4.18 17.51
CA GLU A 59 6.09 -2.81 18.01
C GLU A 59 5.21 -2.61 19.24
N ASN A 60 5.68 -1.81 20.20
CA ASN A 60 4.91 -1.49 21.40
C ASN A 60 3.57 -0.84 21.06
N SER A 61 2.47 -1.45 21.52
CA SER A 61 1.12 -0.90 21.42
C SER A 61 0.15 -1.51 22.41
N THR A 62 0.05 -0.94 23.60
CA THR A 62 -0.87 -1.44 24.63
C THR A 62 -2.33 -1.34 24.18
N ARG A 63 -2.75 -0.20 23.61
CA ARG A 63 -4.17 0.02 23.23
C ARG A 63 -4.63 -0.90 22.11
N THR A 64 -3.86 -0.99 21.03
CA THR A 64 -4.18 -1.86 19.89
C THR A 64 -4.17 -3.33 20.32
N LYS A 65 -3.14 -3.77 21.06
CA LYS A 65 -3.01 -5.15 21.56
C LYS A 65 -4.17 -5.54 22.46
N GLU A 66 -4.50 -4.72 23.47
CA GLU A 66 -5.57 -5.05 24.40
C GLU A 66 -6.95 -5.01 23.75
N SER A 67 -7.20 -4.08 22.84
CA SER A 67 -8.48 -4.04 22.12
C SER A 67 -8.66 -5.25 21.20
N PHE A 68 -7.63 -5.68 20.47
CA PHE A 68 -7.69 -6.94 19.71
C PHE A 68 -7.82 -8.17 20.60
N ARG A 69 -7.11 -8.21 21.73
CA ARG A 69 -7.21 -9.30 22.69
C ARG A 69 -8.65 -9.46 23.19
N ASN A 70 -9.29 -8.36 23.59
CA ASN A 70 -10.68 -8.39 24.04
C ASN A 70 -11.63 -8.79 22.89
N ALA A 71 -11.41 -8.28 21.67
CA ALA A 71 -12.19 -8.64 20.50
C ALA A 71 -12.06 -10.14 20.16
N VAL A 72 -10.87 -10.74 20.22
CA VAL A 72 -10.70 -12.18 20.04
C VAL A 72 -11.40 -12.97 21.14
N GLN A 73 -11.26 -12.55 22.41
CA GLN A 73 -11.91 -13.20 23.54
C GLN A 73 -13.44 -13.19 23.42
N PHE A 74 -14.03 -12.16 22.81
CA PHE A 74 -15.47 -12.12 22.53
C PHE A 74 -15.94 -13.29 21.66
N HIS A 75 -15.10 -13.81 20.74
CA HIS A 75 -15.49 -14.88 19.83
C HIS A 75 -15.37 -16.30 20.40
N ASP A 76 -14.90 -16.47 21.64
CA ASP A 76 -14.68 -17.78 22.28
C ASP A 76 -13.78 -18.73 21.46
N ILE A 77 -12.75 -18.19 20.80
CA ILE A 77 -11.74 -18.96 20.04
C ILE A 77 -10.40 -19.02 20.79
N LYS A 78 -9.48 -19.91 20.36
CA LYS A 78 -8.15 -20.01 20.98
C LYS A 78 -7.35 -18.73 20.73
N LEU A 79 -6.81 -18.13 21.78
CA LEU A 79 -6.00 -16.92 21.70
C LEU A 79 -4.54 -17.23 22.08
N ASN A 80 -3.61 -16.90 21.19
CA ASN A 80 -2.17 -16.96 21.43
C ASN A 80 -1.57 -15.55 21.30
N ILE A 81 -0.75 -15.14 22.25
CA ILE A 81 -0.11 -13.81 22.27
C ILE A 81 1.40 -14.00 22.16
N PHE A 82 1.99 -13.36 21.14
CA PHE A 82 3.41 -13.35 20.87
C PHE A 82 3.95 -11.94 21.11
N ASP A 83 4.93 -11.84 22.01
CA ASP A 83 5.62 -10.60 22.32
C ASP A 83 7.06 -10.66 21.76
N SER A 84 7.53 -9.56 21.18
CA SER A 84 8.86 -9.46 20.56
C SER A 84 9.99 -9.61 21.58
N GLY A 85 9.75 -9.23 22.84
CA GLY A 85 10.76 -9.33 23.90
C GLY A 85 11.18 -10.76 24.27
N THR A 86 10.42 -11.79 23.88
CA THR A 86 10.65 -13.18 24.31
C THR A 86 10.60 -14.22 23.18
N SER A 87 10.28 -13.83 21.94
CA SER A 87 10.01 -14.76 20.84
C SER A 87 11.21 -15.00 19.90
N SER A 88 11.11 -16.08 19.09
CA SER A 88 12.13 -16.53 18.13
C SER A 88 12.44 -15.54 17.02
N PHE A 89 11.64 -14.48 16.85
CA PHE A 89 11.96 -13.36 15.96
C PHE A 89 13.30 -12.68 16.33
N THR A 90 13.72 -12.76 17.59
CA THR A 90 15.04 -12.31 18.06
C THR A 90 16.20 -13.20 17.54
N LYS A 91 15.90 -14.38 16.98
CA LYS A 91 16.89 -15.37 16.49
C LYS A 91 17.08 -15.35 14.96
N GLN A 92 16.87 -14.21 14.30
CA GLN A 92 17.06 -14.05 12.84
C GLN A 92 16.19 -15.01 11.99
N GLU A 93 15.04 -15.44 12.50
CA GLU A 93 14.08 -16.25 11.73
C GLU A 93 13.23 -15.35 10.81
N SER A 94 12.93 -15.83 9.60
CA SER A 94 12.10 -15.10 8.63
C SER A 94 10.63 -15.04 9.10
N PHE A 95 9.89 -14.01 8.68
CA PHE A 95 8.45 -13.94 8.94
C PHE A 95 7.73 -15.19 8.40
N SER A 96 8.08 -15.63 7.20
CA SER A 96 7.46 -16.79 6.56
C SER A 96 7.64 -18.06 7.40
N ASP A 97 8.83 -18.33 7.94
CA ASP A 97 9.08 -19.56 8.69
C ASP A 97 8.34 -19.57 10.02
N THR A 98 8.43 -18.48 10.79
CA THR A 98 7.74 -18.38 12.09
C THR A 98 6.23 -18.50 11.91
N ILE A 99 5.64 -17.79 10.94
CA ILE A 99 4.19 -17.79 10.74
C ILE A 99 3.70 -19.13 10.20
N LYS A 100 4.45 -19.75 9.27
CA LYS A 100 4.13 -21.08 8.74
C LYS A 100 4.14 -22.16 9.81
N MET A 101 5.09 -22.08 10.75
CA MET A 101 5.12 -22.94 11.94
C MET A 101 3.85 -22.75 12.79
N LEU A 102 3.47 -21.51 13.10
CA LEU A 102 2.27 -21.22 13.88
C LEU A 102 0.99 -21.66 13.16
N PHE A 103 0.92 -21.42 11.86
CA PHE A 103 -0.20 -21.85 11.01
C PHE A 103 -0.35 -23.37 11.00
N GLY A 104 0.75 -24.12 11.12
CA GLY A 104 0.78 -25.58 11.27
C GLY A 104 0.06 -26.11 12.52
N TYR A 105 -0.21 -25.29 13.53
CA TYR A 105 -0.83 -25.72 14.79
C TYR A 105 -2.36 -25.69 14.79
N SER A 106 -3.00 -25.12 13.76
CA SER A 106 -4.46 -24.99 13.72
C SER A 106 -4.99 -25.01 12.29
N LYS A 107 -6.09 -25.75 12.07
CA LYS A 107 -6.73 -25.88 10.74
C LYS A 107 -7.28 -24.56 10.22
N ARG A 108 -7.68 -23.67 11.14
CA ARG A 108 -8.16 -22.31 10.85
C ARG A 108 -7.35 -21.34 11.70
N SER A 109 -6.72 -20.37 11.05
CA SER A 109 -5.83 -19.42 11.72
C SER A 109 -6.11 -17.98 11.30
N LEU A 110 -6.11 -17.10 12.30
CA LEU A 110 -6.20 -15.66 12.15
C LEU A 110 -4.94 -15.03 12.75
N PHE A 111 -4.25 -14.22 11.97
CA PHE A 111 -3.06 -13.50 12.41
C PHE A 111 -3.37 -12.01 12.51
N ILE A 112 -3.24 -11.45 13.70
CA ILE A 112 -3.32 -10.01 13.94
C ILE A 112 -1.89 -9.53 14.15
N MET A 113 -1.39 -8.74 13.20
CA MET A 113 0.03 -8.41 13.13
C MET A 113 0.27 -6.92 13.28
N ARG A 114 1.29 -6.56 14.07
CA ARG A 114 1.83 -5.21 14.12
C ARG A 114 3.34 -5.27 13.98
N THR A 115 3.85 -4.71 12.90
CA THR A 115 5.25 -4.89 12.46
C THR A 115 5.91 -3.55 12.18
N SER A 116 7.23 -3.47 12.28
CA SER A 116 8.00 -2.33 11.80
C SER A 116 8.19 -2.36 10.28
N GLU A 117 8.16 -3.55 9.69
CA GLU A 117 8.24 -3.78 8.25
C GLU A 117 6.85 -3.67 7.59
N GLU A 118 6.81 -3.04 6.43
CA GLU A 118 5.59 -2.65 5.71
C GLU A 118 5.20 -3.71 4.67
N GLY A 119 3.91 -4.06 4.60
CA GLY A 119 3.36 -5.03 3.64
C GLY A 119 3.44 -6.50 4.05
N VAL A 120 3.73 -6.78 5.32
CA VAL A 120 3.91 -8.14 5.86
C VAL A 120 2.65 -9.00 5.70
N CYS A 121 1.47 -8.43 5.94
CA CYS A 121 0.21 -9.19 5.87
C CYS A 121 -0.08 -9.72 4.45
N HIS A 122 0.10 -8.89 3.41
CA HIS A 122 -0.09 -9.34 2.02
C HIS A 122 0.96 -10.35 1.58
N PHE A 123 2.22 -10.14 1.97
CA PHE A 123 3.28 -11.12 1.70
C PHE A 123 2.93 -12.49 2.27
N LEU A 124 2.54 -12.55 3.55
CA LEU A 124 2.21 -13.81 4.22
C LEU A 124 0.93 -14.46 3.68
N ASP A 125 -0.05 -13.67 3.25
CA ASP A 125 -1.24 -14.18 2.58
C ASP A 125 -0.89 -15.01 1.34
N GLU A 126 0.03 -14.50 0.52
CA GLU A 126 0.51 -15.17 -0.68
C GLU A 126 1.38 -16.38 -0.35
N GLU A 127 2.33 -16.22 0.57
CA GLU A 127 3.31 -17.26 0.93
C GLU A 127 2.62 -18.48 1.55
N LEU A 128 1.57 -18.28 2.35
CA LEU A 128 0.86 -19.39 3.00
C LEU A 128 -0.19 -20.05 2.10
N GLU A 129 -0.54 -19.48 0.95
CA GLU A 129 -1.61 -20.01 0.10
C GLU A 129 -1.29 -21.44 -0.37
N GLU A 130 -0.05 -21.68 -0.82
CA GLU A 130 0.38 -23.02 -1.24
C GLU A 130 0.47 -23.98 -0.05
N TYR A 131 0.93 -23.50 1.10
CA TYR A 131 1.02 -24.32 2.31
C TYR A 131 -0.36 -24.74 2.82
N ALA A 132 -1.34 -23.82 2.83
CA ALA A 132 -2.71 -24.12 3.20
C ALA A 132 -3.31 -25.21 2.30
N ARG A 133 -3.11 -25.11 0.97
CA ARG A 133 -3.52 -26.15 0.02
C ARG A 133 -2.86 -27.49 0.30
N LYS A 134 -1.55 -27.51 0.52
CA LYS A 134 -0.79 -28.74 0.80
C LYS A 134 -1.24 -29.43 2.08
N MET A 135 -1.53 -28.67 3.13
CA MET A 135 -1.98 -29.20 4.43
C MET A 135 -3.49 -29.43 4.50
N SER A 136 -4.24 -29.08 3.46
CA SER A 136 -5.72 -29.10 3.45
C SER A 136 -6.32 -28.28 4.60
N TYR A 137 -5.72 -27.10 4.86
CA TYR A 137 -6.19 -26.13 5.84
C TYR A 137 -7.01 -25.04 5.16
N ASP A 138 -7.81 -24.32 5.94
CA ASP A 138 -8.46 -23.11 5.46
C ASP A 138 -7.41 -22.02 5.19
N LYS A 139 -7.71 -21.12 4.26
CA LYS A 139 -6.88 -19.94 4.01
C LYS A 139 -6.76 -19.13 5.31
N ALA A 140 -5.53 -18.81 5.71
CA ALA A 140 -5.28 -17.97 6.88
C ALA A 140 -5.80 -16.55 6.64
N ALA A 141 -6.39 -15.94 7.67
CA ALA A 141 -6.78 -14.54 7.64
C ALA A 141 -5.70 -13.67 8.29
N PHE A 142 -5.49 -12.46 7.78
CA PHE A 142 -4.53 -11.50 8.32
C PHE A 142 -5.19 -10.15 8.57
N LEU A 143 -4.94 -9.55 9.73
CA LEU A 143 -5.39 -8.21 10.10
C LEU A 143 -4.18 -7.35 10.48
N ASN A 144 -4.02 -6.21 9.80
CA ASN A 144 -2.96 -5.25 10.07
C ASN A 144 -3.34 -4.31 11.23
N GLY A 145 -2.67 -4.52 12.38
CA GLY A 145 -2.70 -3.66 13.58
C GLY A 145 -1.70 -2.50 13.54
N GLY A 146 -1.12 -2.23 12.37
CA GLY A 146 -0.18 -1.16 12.05
C GLY A 146 1.15 -1.72 11.52
N ASP A 147 1.61 -1.24 10.36
CA ASP A 147 2.89 -1.62 9.76
C ASP A 147 3.77 -0.41 9.43
N GLY A 148 4.92 -0.30 10.10
CA GLY A 148 5.89 0.78 9.87
C GLY A 148 5.27 2.18 9.85
N LYS A 149 5.56 2.95 8.79
CA LYS A 149 4.98 4.27 8.48
C LYS A 149 3.89 4.19 7.40
N HIS A 150 3.56 2.98 6.94
CA HIS A 150 2.68 2.71 5.82
C HIS A 150 1.21 2.88 6.22
N GLU A 151 0.64 1.89 6.92
CA GLU A 151 -0.81 1.82 7.09
C GLU A 151 -1.23 1.38 8.51
N HIS A 152 -2.49 1.68 8.85
CA HIS A 152 -3.16 1.14 10.03
C HIS A 152 -4.68 1.01 9.75
N PRO A 153 -5.10 0.08 8.89
CA PRO A 153 -6.49 0.01 8.39
C PRO A 153 -7.51 -0.17 9.51
N THR A 154 -7.20 -1.02 10.49
CA THR A 154 -8.09 -1.29 11.65
C THR A 154 -8.25 -0.08 12.59
N GLN A 155 -7.40 0.93 12.49
CA GLN A 155 -7.57 2.23 13.17
C GLN A 155 -8.36 3.19 12.27
N GLU A 156 -8.15 3.15 10.97
CA GLU A 156 -8.95 3.98 10.06
C GLU A 156 -10.43 3.59 10.09
N PHE A 157 -10.74 2.29 10.03
CA PHE A 157 -12.12 1.82 10.05
C PHE A 157 -12.86 2.20 11.34
N LEU A 158 -12.20 2.16 12.50
CA LEU A 158 -12.84 2.59 13.75
C LEU A 158 -13.00 4.12 13.81
N ASP A 159 -12.11 4.87 13.15
CA ASP A 159 -12.21 6.33 13.05
C ASP A 159 -13.41 6.71 12.16
N GLU A 160 -13.51 6.12 10.97
CA GLU A 160 -14.63 6.30 10.04
C GLU A 160 -15.96 5.92 10.67
N PHE A 161 -16.04 4.77 11.36
CA PHE A 161 -17.23 4.37 12.12
C PHE A 161 -17.63 5.45 13.13
N THR A 162 -16.66 6.00 13.86
CA THR A 162 -16.89 7.06 14.85
C THR A 162 -17.35 8.37 14.21
N PHE A 163 -16.79 8.73 13.05
CA PHE A 163 -17.22 9.91 12.29
C PHE A 163 -18.64 9.75 11.76
N LEU A 164 -18.98 8.57 11.22
CA LEU A 164 -20.34 8.25 10.78
C LEU A 164 -21.33 8.34 11.95
N GLU A 165 -21.01 7.79 13.12
CA GLU A 165 -21.85 7.94 14.31
C GLU A 165 -22.04 9.42 14.69
N LYS A 166 -20.97 10.22 14.73
CA LYS A 166 -21.04 11.67 15.00
C LYS A 166 -21.92 12.41 13.99
N LYS A 167 -21.94 11.95 12.74
CA LYS A 167 -22.74 12.50 11.66
C LYS A 167 -24.12 11.85 11.51
N ASN A 168 -24.57 11.06 12.50
CA ASN A 168 -25.86 10.35 12.44
C ASN A 168 -26.01 9.50 11.17
N TRP A 169 -24.93 8.82 10.78
CA TRP A 169 -24.84 7.97 9.59
C TRP A 169 -24.94 8.70 8.25
N ASP A 170 -24.85 10.03 8.24
CA ASP A 170 -24.75 10.82 7.02
C ASP A 170 -23.34 10.78 6.44
N ASN A 171 -23.20 10.12 5.28
CA ASN A 171 -21.97 10.04 4.51
C ASN A 171 -21.94 11.00 3.29
N SER A 172 -22.84 11.99 3.23
CA SER A 172 -22.88 12.95 2.12
C SER A 172 -21.61 13.80 2.05
N SER A 173 -21.11 14.27 3.18
CA SER A 173 -19.90 15.08 3.24
C SER A 173 -19.17 14.97 4.57
N ILE A 174 -17.86 15.21 4.56
CA ILE A 174 -17.05 15.41 5.76
C ILE A 174 -16.11 16.60 5.58
N HIS A 175 -16.02 17.44 6.61
CA HIS A 175 -15.02 18.50 6.72
C HIS A 175 -14.20 18.23 7.98
N ILE A 176 -12.91 17.93 7.82
CA ILE A 176 -12.05 17.46 8.90
C ILE A 176 -10.73 18.21 8.94
N VAL A 177 -10.28 18.55 10.15
CA VAL A 177 -8.93 19.02 10.42
C VAL A 177 -8.03 17.84 10.75
N LEU A 178 -6.86 17.74 10.10
CA LEU A 178 -5.77 16.86 10.49
C LEU A 178 -4.62 17.71 11.01
N THR A 179 -4.22 17.51 12.26
CA THR A 179 -3.20 18.35 12.91
C THR A 179 -2.24 17.55 13.79
N GLY A 180 -1.00 18.01 13.96
CA GLY A 180 0.06 17.33 14.71
C GLY A 180 1.28 17.00 13.85
N ASP A 181 1.82 15.80 13.98
CA ASP A 181 2.84 15.25 13.08
C ASP A 181 2.14 14.56 11.89
N LEU A 182 2.05 15.27 10.75
CA LEU A 182 1.46 14.74 9.52
C LEU A 182 2.50 14.04 8.63
N TYR A 183 3.80 14.15 8.96
CA TYR A 183 4.87 13.53 8.21
C TYR A 183 5.06 12.05 8.58
N HIS A 184 4.95 11.72 9.87
CA HIS A 184 5.14 10.36 10.36
C HIS A 184 3.83 9.65 10.76
N GLY A 185 2.71 10.38 10.76
CA GLY A 185 1.44 9.88 11.27
C GLY A 185 0.78 8.85 10.35
N ARG A 186 1.11 7.57 10.49
CA ARG A 186 0.45 6.50 9.69
C ARG A 186 -1.08 6.53 9.73
N THR A 187 -1.68 6.96 10.86
CA THR A 187 -3.14 7.07 10.98
C THR A 187 -3.72 8.22 10.16
N VAL A 188 -2.96 9.28 9.86
CA VAL A 188 -3.40 10.31 8.91
C VAL A 188 -3.07 9.93 7.48
N HIS A 189 -2.08 9.07 7.25
CA HIS A 189 -1.82 8.49 5.94
C HIS A 189 -2.96 7.56 5.50
N SER A 190 -3.47 6.71 6.39
CA SER A 190 -4.64 5.86 6.11
C SER A 190 -5.90 6.65 5.70
N LYS A 191 -6.05 7.90 6.19
CA LYS A 191 -7.18 8.79 5.84
C LYS A 191 -7.20 9.21 4.38
N VAL A 192 -6.05 9.16 3.70
CA VAL A 192 -5.92 9.49 2.27
C VAL A 192 -6.84 8.60 1.45
N ASP A 193 -6.90 7.32 1.80
CA ASP A 193 -7.74 6.33 1.13
C ASP A 193 -9.05 6.03 1.91
N GLY A 194 -9.06 6.20 3.23
CA GLY A 194 -10.24 5.92 4.08
C GLY A 194 -11.41 6.87 3.93
N LEU A 195 -11.16 8.19 3.89
CA LEU A 195 -12.26 9.18 3.87
C LEU A 195 -13.17 9.10 2.62
N ARG A 196 -12.83 8.27 1.63
CA ARG A 196 -13.64 7.94 0.46
C ARG A 196 -14.98 7.26 0.80
N ILE A 197 -15.20 6.86 2.05
CA ILE A 197 -16.52 6.46 2.52
C ILE A 197 -17.56 7.60 2.38
N PHE A 198 -17.10 8.85 2.51
CA PHE A 198 -17.89 10.08 2.32
C PHE A 198 -17.89 10.53 0.85
N ASN A 199 -19.02 11.04 0.35
CA ASN A 199 -19.13 11.46 -1.05
C ASN A 199 -18.35 12.75 -1.33
N GLU A 200 -18.40 13.72 -0.42
CA GLU A 200 -17.63 14.97 -0.50
C GLU A 200 -16.67 15.08 0.69
N VAL A 201 -15.36 15.18 0.41
CA VAL A 201 -14.33 15.26 1.45
C VAL A 201 -13.60 16.58 1.36
N LYS A 202 -13.59 17.32 2.47
CA LYS A 202 -12.76 18.50 2.66
C LYS A 202 -11.81 18.28 3.83
N VAL A 203 -10.51 18.48 3.60
CA VAL A 203 -9.46 18.28 4.59
C VAL A 203 -8.67 19.56 4.77
N ASP A 204 -8.54 20.00 6.02
CA ASP A 204 -7.62 21.06 6.41
C ASP A 204 -6.42 20.46 7.11
N LEU A 205 -5.25 20.58 6.47
CA LEU A 205 -3.98 20.11 7.00
C LEU A 205 -3.35 21.26 7.80
N ILE A 206 -3.17 21.05 9.11
CA ILE A 206 -2.57 22.04 10.01
C ILE A 206 -1.28 21.48 10.59
N ALA A 207 -0.15 21.85 9.98
CA ALA A 207 1.17 21.50 10.46
C ALA A 207 2.22 22.44 9.85
N PRO A 208 3.24 22.85 10.64
CA PRO A 208 4.37 23.61 10.11
C PRO A 208 5.14 22.78 9.07
N PRO A 209 5.97 23.40 8.20
CA PRO A 209 6.68 22.71 7.12
C PRO A 209 7.50 21.49 7.56
N GLU A 210 8.07 21.51 8.77
CA GLU A 210 8.83 20.39 9.31
C GLU A 210 7.97 19.15 9.67
N LEU A 211 6.66 19.32 9.82
CA LEU A 211 5.67 18.30 10.19
C LEU A 211 4.64 18.06 9.08
N SER A 212 4.81 18.68 7.90
CA SER A 212 3.83 18.66 6.83
C SER A 212 3.63 17.26 6.25
N MET A 213 2.43 17.03 5.72
CA MET A 213 2.13 15.79 5.01
C MET A 213 3.06 15.65 3.78
N PRO A 214 3.60 14.46 3.49
CA PRO A 214 4.39 14.24 2.29
C PRO A 214 3.57 14.48 1.01
N ASP A 215 4.17 15.14 0.01
CA ASP A 215 3.49 15.54 -1.24
C ASP A 215 2.78 14.42 -1.98
N TYR A 216 3.25 13.17 -1.86
CA TYR A 216 2.59 12.05 -2.52
C TYR A 216 1.25 11.67 -1.89
N TYR A 217 1.07 11.85 -0.57
CA TYR A 217 -0.22 11.67 0.08
C TYR A 217 -1.16 12.82 -0.26
N GLU A 218 -0.66 14.07 -0.31
CA GLU A 218 -1.46 15.22 -0.74
C GLU A 218 -1.95 15.05 -2.19
N ARG A 219 -1.07 14.62 -3.11
CA ARG A 219 -1.46 14.31 -4.49
C ARG A 219 -2.51 13.21 -4.55
N ARG A 220 -2.33 12.12 -3.79
CA ARG A 220 -3.30 11.02 -3.74
C ARG A 220 -4.65 11.47 -3.17
N MET A 221 -4.68 12.34 -2.16
CA MET A 221 -5.92 12.96 -1.66
C MET A 221 -6.64 13.74 -2.78
N VAL A 222 -5.90 14.52 -3.58
CA VAL A 222 -6.47 15.25 -4.73
C VAL A 222 -6.96 14.29 -5.81
N GLU A 223 -6.22 13.23 -6.12
CA GLU A 223 -6.63 12.18 -7.06
C GLU A 223 -7.90 11.44 -6.59
N ASN A 224 -8.05 11.27 -5.28
CA ASN A 224 -9.25 10.75 -4.63
C ASN A 224 -10.42 11.77 -4.58
N GLY A 225 -10.21 13.00 -5.08
CA GLY A 225 -11.23 14.04 -5.20
C GLY A 225 -11.39 14.94 -3.98
N PHE A 226 -10.45 14.92 -3.02
CA PHE A 226 -10.56 15.69 -1.79
C PHE A 226 -10.24 17.18 -2.04
N LYS A 227 -10.96 18.07 -1.34
CA LYS A 227 -10.65 19.50 -1.31
C LYS A 227 -9.68 19.77 -0.15
N LEU A 228 -8.45 20.21 -0.46
CA LEU A 228 -7.41 20.46 0.53
C LEU A 228 -7.21 21.97 0.80
N ARG A 229 -7.03 22.33 2.08
CA ARG A 229 -6.38 23.59 2.48
C ARG A 229 -5.24 23.28 3.45
N LYS A 230 -4.24 24.14 3.47
CA LYS A 230 -3.03 23.98 4.29
C LYS A 230 -2.80 25.23 5.12
N PHE A 231 -2.41 25.01 6.37
CA PHE A 231 -2.12 26.07 7.34
C PHE A 231 -0.90 25.64 8.17
N ASP A 232 -0.06 26.60 8.55
CA ASP A 232 1.14 26.30 9.34
C ASP A 232 0.80 26.17 10.84
N THR A 233 -0.26 26.86 11.29
CA THR A 233 -0.67 26.88 12.71
C THR A 233 -2.19 26.81 12.91
N ILE A 234 -2.61 26.35 14.08
CA ILE A 234 -4.02 26.36 14.49
C ILE A 234 -4.58 27.79 14.50
N GLU A 235 -3.78 28.79 14.91
CA GLU A 235 -4.16 30.19 14.95
C GLU A 235 -4.48 30.75 13.57
N GLU A 236 -3.64 30.45 12.58
CA GLU A 236 -3.85 30.87 11.18
C GLU A 236 -5.15 30.28 10.64
N TYR A 237 -5.36 28.98 10.90
CA TYR A 237 -6.56 28.27 10.51
C TYR A 237 -7.82 28.85 11.16
N LEU A 238 -7.79 29.15 12.46
CA LEU A 238 -8.91 29.75 13.19
C LEU A 238 -9.17 31.22 12.81
N GLY A 239 -8.33 31.82 11.97
CA GLY A 239 -8.57 33.12 11.33
C GLY A 239 -9.42 33.04 10.06
N GLN A 240 -9.77 31.83 9.60
CA GLN A 240 -10.57 31.62 8.39
C GLN A 240 -12.07 31.61 8.69
N ASP A 241 -12.90 31.86 7.67
CA ASP A 241 -14.36 31.87 7.80
C ASP A 241 -14.99 30.48 7.96
N GLU A 242 -14.30 29.45 7.48
CA GLU A 242 -14.83 28.08 7.42
C GLU A 242 -14.00 27.15 8.29
N ILE A 243 -14.53 26.82 9.47
CA ILE A 243 -13.88 25.99 10.49
C ILE A 243 -14.64 24.67 10.64
N ALA A 244 -13.94 23.56 10.43
CA ALA A 244 -14.41 22.19 10.63
C ALA A 244 -14.86 21.93 12.08
N ASP A 245 -15.86 21.06 12.24
CA ASP A 245 -16.32 20.56 13.53
C ASP A 245 -15.71 19.19 13.90
N ILE A 246 -14.92 18.57 13.02
CA ILE A 246 -14.20 17.33 13.30
C ILE A 246 -12.69 17.63 13.28
N TRP A 247 -12.03 17.41 14.41
CA TRP A 247 -10.60 17.63 14.57
C TRP A 247 -9.90 16.33 14.92
N TYR A 248 -8.92 15.94 14.13
CA TYR A 248 -8.12 14.74 14.35
C TYR A 248 -6.67 15.11 14.64
N PHE A 249 -6.26 14.89 15.89
CA PHE A 249 -4.91 15.18 16.35
C PHE A 249 -4.04 13.92 16.27
N THR A 250 -2.81 14.08 15.82
CA THR A 250 -1.77 13.05 15.93
C THR A 250 -0.79 13.39 17.04
N ARG A 251 -0.14 12.35 17.58
CA ARG A 251 0.95 12.54 18.53
C ARG A 251 2.15 13.14 17.79
N LEU A 252 2.70 14.21 18.34
CA LEU A 252 4.01 14.73 17.95
C LEU A 252 5.12 13.73 18.27
N GLN A 253 5.83 13.25 17.25
CA GLN A 253 6.96 12.31 17.39
C GLN A 253 8.31 13.03 17.25
N LEU A 254 8.49 14.14 17.97
CA LEU A 254 9.69 14.98 17.88
C LEU A 254 10.96 14.20 18.25
N GLU A 255 10.84 13.14 19.03
CA GLU A 255 11.94 12.22 19.35
C GLU A 255 12.55 11.53 18.11
N ARG A 256 11.81 11.45 17.00
CA ARG A 256 12.25 10.85 15.73
C ARG A 256 12.95 11.87 14.82
N MET A 257 12.98 13.14 15.21
CA MET A 257 13.48 14.22 14.38
C MET A 257 14.93 14.55 14.73
N GLY A 258 15.73 14.84 13.71
CA GLY A 258 17.16 15.12 13.86
C GLY A 258 17.45 16.36 14.73
N ASP A 259 18.71 16.54 15.12
CA ASP A 259 19.09 17.55 16.13
C ASP A 259 18.69 18.99 15.78
N LYS A 260 18.62 19.35 14.49
CA LYS A 260 18.15 20.67 14.02
C LYS A 260 16.68 20.97 14.36
N VAL A 261 15.85 19.93 14.49
CA VAL A 261 14.42 20.09 14.80
C VAL A 261 14.19 20.25 16.30
N LYS A 262 15.08 19.70 17.14
CA LYS A 262 15.03 19.88 18.59
C LYS A 262 15.16 21.35 19.01
N GLU A 263 15.94 22.15 18.27
CA GLU A 263 16.07 23.58 18.52
C GLU A 263 14.75 24.35 18.32
N LYS A 264 13.85 23.84 17.47
CA LYS A 264 12.53 24.43 17.19
C LYS A 264 11.36 23.70 17.87
N GLU A 265 11.63 22.69 18.69
CA GLU A 265 10.60 21.81 19.29
C GLU A 265 9.46 22.60 19.94
N HIS A 266 9.79 23.65 20.70
CA HIS A 266 8.77 24.47 21.35
C HIS A 266 7.85 25.16 20.33
N GLN A 267 8.42 25.76 19.27
CA GLN A 267 7.65 26.47 18.25
C GLN A 267 6.76 25.51 17.47
N LEU A 268 7.30 24.36 17.05
CA LEU A 268 6.55 23.33 16.32
C LEU A 268 5.40 22.78 17.17
N ARG A 269 5.63 22.59 18.46
CA ARG A 269 4.58 22.15 19.38
C ARG A 269 3.49 23.22 19.54
N THR A 270 3.87 24.47 19.80
CA THR A 270 2.90 25.55 19.98
C THR A 270 1.99 25.70 18.75
N ALA A 271 2.52 25.54 17.54
CA ALA A 271 1.77 25.65 16.29
C ALA A 271 0.59 24.67 16.16
N VAL A 272 0.68 23.48 16.77
CA VAL A 272 -0.30 22.39 16.62
C VAL A 272 -0.96 21.97 17.94
N THR A 273 -0.72 22.70 19.03
CA THR A 273 -1.38 22.48 20.32
C THR A 273 -2.59 23.39 20.44
N PHE A 274 -3.76 22.79 20.72
CA PHE A 274 -4.97 23.55 21.00
C PHE A 274 -4.85 24.34 22.31
N ARG A 275 -5.48 25.51 22.40
CA ARG A 275 -5.45 26.38 23.60
C ARG A 275 -6.84 26.84 23.99
N GLU A 276 -7.04 27.14 25.27
CA GLU A 276 -8.35 27.52 25.82
C GLU A 276 -8.92 28.78 25.14
N GLU A 277 -8.06 29.74 24.77
CA GLU A 277 -8.41 30.95 24.02
C GLU A 277 -8.99 30.71 22.62
N PHE A 278 -8.94 29.47 22.11
CA PHE A 278 -9.48 29.08 20.81
C PHE A 278 -10.92 28.54 20.89
N LEU A 279 -11.44 28.29 22.09
CA LEU A 279 -12.77 27.70 22.27
C LEU A 279 -13.89 28.52 21.60
N ASP A 280 -13.80 29.86 21.67
CA ASP A 280 -14.79 30.76 21.08
C ASP A 280 -14.67 30.87 19.54
N LYS A 281 -13.65 30.24 18.95
CA LYS A 281 -13.38 30.29 17.50
C LYS A 281 -13.76 29.01 16.76
N ILE A 282 -14.17 27.96 17.47
CA ILE A 282 -14.58 26.69 16.87
C ILE A 282 -16.10 26.52 16.94
N PRO A 283 -16.71 25.74 16.03
CA PRO A 283 -18.12 25.40 16.13
C PRO A 283 -18.47 24.75 17.49
N PRO A 284 -19.58 25.12 18.15
CA PRO A 284 -19.93 24.56 19.46
C PRO A 284 -20.11 23.03 19.50
N GLN A 285 -20.46 22.43 18.36
CA GLN A 285 -20.65 20.99 18.19
C GLN A 285 -19.36 20.22 17.82
N SER A 286 -18.21 20.87 17.90
CA SER A 286 -16.93 20.29 17.51
C SER A 286 -16.57 19.05 18.34
N LYS A 287 -15.85 18.11 17.73
CA LYS A 287 -15.31 16.94 18.39
C LYS A 287 -13.84 16.74 18.04
N PHE A 288 -13.09 16.39 19.08
CA PHE A 288 -11.64 16.21 19.05
C PHE A 288 -11.36 14.72 19.17
N TYR A 289 -10.62 14.20 18.20
CA TYR A 289 -10.26 12.80 18.06
C TYR A 289 -8.74 12.65 18.11
N HIS A 290 -8.27 11.51 18.60
CA HIS A 290 -6.86 11.19 18.67
C HIS A 290 -6.71 9.67 18.75
N PRO A 291 -5.83 9.03 17.96
CA PRO A 291 -5.64 7.57 17.97
C PRO A 291 -5.02 7.03 19.27
N LEU A 292 -4.61 7.94 20.16
CA LEU A 292 -3.89 7.73 21.41
C LEU A 292 -2.57 6.91 21.29
N PRO A 293 -1.69 6.95 22.30
CA PRO A 293 -1.73 7.81 23.48
C PRO A 293 -1.37 9.27 23.19
N ARG A 294 -1.92 10.19 23.99
CA ARG A 294 -1.43 11.58 24.07
C ARG A 294 -0.08 11.62 24.80
N HIS A 295 0.75 12.61 24.49
CA HIS A 295 2.01 12.80 25.20
C HIS A 295 1.76 13.21 26.65
N LYS A 296 2.42 12.54 27.61
CA LYS A 296 2.17 12.71 29.05
C LYS A 296 2.40 14.13 29.58
N VAL A 297 3.43 14.81 29.06
CA VAL A 297 3.86 16.13 29.58
C VAL A 297 3.39 17.27 28.68
N TYR A 298 3.13 16.98 27.42
CA TYR A 298 2.97 17.99 26.36
C TYR A 298 1.92 17.54 25.34
N PRO A 299 0.69 17.30 25.79
CA PRO A 299 -0.36 16.84 24.90
C PRO A 299 -0.75 17.94 23.90
N VAL A 300 -0.97 17.58 22.63
CA VAL A 300 -1.49 18.50 21.60
C VAL A 300 -2.97 18.83 21.82
N ILE A 301 -3.69 17.92 22.49
CA ILE A 301 -5.04 18.14 23.05
C ILE A 301 -4.88 18.26 24.58
N PRO A 302 -4.89 19.46 25.16
CA PRO A 302 -4.65 19.64 26.59
C PRO A 302 -5.73 19.00 27.48
N ASP A 303 -5.33 18.67 28.72
CA ASP A 303 -6.16 17.92 29.68
C ASP A 303 -7.46 18.65 30.09
N PHE A 304 -7.52 19.99 29.93
CA PHE A 304 -8.76 20.74 30.24
C PHE A 304 -9.93 20.30 29.34
N LEU A 305 -9.65 19.72 28.16
CA LEU A 305 -10.67 19.23 27.24
C LEU A 305 -11.29 17.89 27.67
N ASP A 306 -10.66 17.16 28.61
CA ASP A 306 -11.05 15.78 28.98
C ASP A 306 -12.48 15.68 29.49
N HIS A 307 -12.93 16.70 30.21
CA HIS A 307 -14.24 16.76 30.84
C HIS A 307 -15.24 17.63 30.06
N THR A 308 -14.90 18.02 28.83
CA THR A 308 -15.75 18.87 27.99
C THR A 308 -16.55 18.06 26.98
N SER A 309 -17.57 18.68 26.41
CA SER A 309 -18.31 18.10 25.28
C SER A 309 -17.46 17.92 24.02
N TYR A 310 -16.27 18.52 23.93
CA TYR A 310 -15.37 18.40 22.78
C TYR A 310 -14.64 17.04 22.73
N ASN A 311 -14.54 16.32 23.85
CA ASN A 311 -13.89 15.01 23.89
C ASN A 311 -14.65 14.00 23.01
N GLY A 312 -13.98 13.51 21.98
CA GLY A 312 -14.42 12.41 21.11
C GLY A 312 -13.48 11.21 21.11
N TRP A 313 -12.25 11.34 21.62
CA TRP A 313 -11.24 10.28 21.58
C TRP A 313 -11.54 9.10 22.51
N ASP A 314 -12.34 9.31 23.57
CA ASP A 314 -12.76 8.22 24.47
C ASP A 314 -13.77 7.29 23.80
N GLU A 315 -14.81 7.85 23.17
CA GLU A 315 -15.78 7.06 22.40
C GLU A 315 -15.10 6.37 21.20
N GLN A 316 -14.25 7.10 20.46
CA GLN A 316 -13.41 6.53 19.41
C GLN A 316 -12.63 5.30 19.88
N SER A 317 -12.05 5.36 21.08
CA SER A 317 -11.30 4.24 21.65
C SER A 317 -12.18 3.03 21.96
N VAL A 318 -13.38 3.25 22.47
CA VAL A 318 -14.37 2.19 22.75
C VAL A 318 -14.84 1.56 21.44
N ASN A 319 -15.08 2.35 20.41
CA ASN A 319 -15.47 1.89 19.08
C ASN A 319 -14.45 0.95 18.43
N GLY A 320 -13.17 1.05 18.84
CA GLY A 320 -12.14 0.09 18.43
C GLY A 320 -12.43 -1.36 18.84
N PHE A 321 -13.06 -1.60 19.99
CA PHE A 321 -13.46 -2.95 20.38
C PHE A 321 -14.53 -3.52 19.44
N PHE A 322 -15.60 -2.76 19.18
CA PHE A 322 -16.70 -3.21 18.35
C PHE A 322 -16.30 -3.40 16.89
N THR A 323 -15.54 -2.45 16.33
CA THR A 323 -15.09 -2.51 14.94
C THR A 323 -14.21 -3.73 14.72
N ARG A 324 -13.20 -3.94 15.56
CA ARG A 324 -12.29 -5.10 15.48
C ARG A 324 -12.99 -6.43 15.70
N THR A 325 -14.01 -6.46 16.55
CA THR A 325 -14.84 -7.66 16.73
C THR A 325 -15.54 -8.04 15.42
N ILE A 326 -16.07 -7.06 14.68
CA ILE A 326 -16.70 -7.35 13.39
C ILE A 326 -15.66 -7.65 12.30
N GLU A 327 -14.50 -6.98 12.28
CA GLU A 327 -13.41 -7.33 11.36
C GLU A 327 -13.02 -8.81 11.52
N ILE A 328 -12.83 -9.26 12.76
CA ILE A 328 -12.54 -10.66 13.09
C ILE A 328 -13.70 -11.58 12.67
N ALA A 329 -14.95 -11.19 12.95
CA ALA A 329 -16.12 -11.97 12.56
C ALA A 329 -16.24 -12.13 11.04
N MET A 330 -15.90 -11.09 10.27
CA MET A 330 -15.90 -11.09 8.81
C MET A 330 -14.83 -12.04 8.28
N VAL A 331 -13.56 -11.82 8.62
CA VAL A 331 -12.46 -12.65 8.10
C VAL A 331 -12.47 -14.08 8.66
N GLY A 332 -13.06 -14.29 9.84
CA GLY A 332 -13.35 -15.60 10.42
C GLY A 332 -14.52 -16.34 9.79
N GLY A 333 -15.25 -15.69 8.88
CA GLY A 333 -16.35 -16.30 8.13
C GLY A 333 -17.70 -16.35 8.86
N LYS A 334 -17.84 -15.67 10.00
CA LYS A 334 -19.10 -15.60 10.77
C LYS A 334 -20.06 -14.55 10.22
N VAL A 335 -19.56 -13.37 9.88
CA VAL A 335 -20.33 -12.23 9.35
C VAL A 335 -20.01 -12.06 7.87
N GLY A 336 -21.02 -11.84 7.02
CA GLY A 336 -20.82 -11.64 5.58
C GLY A 336 -21.70 -12.46 4.63
N ALA A 337 -22.46 -13.42 5.14
CA ALA A 337 -23.33 -14.25 4.31
C ALA A 337 -24.54 -13.48 3.72
N ASP A 338 -24.89 -12.35 4.35
CA ASP A 338 -25.95 -11.41 3.97
C ASP A 338 -25.40 -10.16 3.26
N PHE A 339 -24.12 -10.12 2.87
CA PHE A 339 -23.57 -9.04 2.07
C PHE A 339 -24.07 -9.12 0.62
N ASP A 340 -24.66 -8.03 0.13
CA ASP A 340 -25.24 -7.89 -1.21
C ASP A 340 -24.65 -6.73 -2.04
N GLY A 341 -23.62 -6.07 -1.52
CA GLY A 341 -22.92 -4.97 -2.19
C GLY A 341 -21.87 -5.39 -3.21
N LEU A 342 -21.19 -4.41 -3.80
CA LEU A 342 -20.10 -4.64 -4.75
C LEU A 342 -18.79 -4.89 -4.00
N GLY A 343 -18.21 -6.06 -4.19
CA GLY A 343 -16.85 -6.37 -3.71
C GLY A 343 -15.76 -5.67 -4.54
N ILE A 344 -14.50 -5.94 -4.23
CA ILE A 344 -13.37 -5.42 -5.00
C ILE A 344 -13.35 -6.06 -6.40
N GLU A 345 -13.47 -5.23 -7.44
CA GLU A 345 -13.22 -5.67 -8.81
C GLU A 345 -11.73 -5.93 -9.01
N ASN A 346 -11.35 -7.20 -9.18
CA ASN A 346 -10.01 -7.56 -9.65
C ASN A 346 -9.87 -7.14 -11.12
N HIS A 347 -9.47 -5.90 -11.37
CA HIS A 347 -9.10 -5.43 -12.70
C HIS A 347 -7.77 -6.06 -13.14
N LYS A 348 -7.75 -7.37 -13.40
CA LYS A 348 -6.71 -7.98 -14.24
C LYS A 348 -7.00 -7.63 -15.69
N LYS A 349 -6.70 -6.40 -16.10
CA LYS A 349 -6.52 -6.13 -17.52
C LYS A 349 -5.14 -6.66 -17.89
N ASP A 350 -5.07 -7.94 -18.25
CA ASP A 350 -3.98 -8.48 -19.04
C ASP A 350 -4.03 -7.83 -20.43
N LYS A 351 -3.64 -6.54 -20.51
CA LYS A 351 -3.28 -5.94 -21.79
C LYS A 351 -2.08 -6.75 -22.27
N LYS A 352 -2.22 -7.41 -23.43
CA LYS A 352 -1.09 -8.05 -24.10
C LYS A 352 -0.04 -6.96 -24.36
N PHE A 353 1.03 -6.98 -23.59
CA PHE A 353 2.15 -6.04 -23.72
C PHE A 353 3.26 -6.57 -24.63
N ILE A 354 3.09 -7.79 -25.16
CA ILE A 354 3.90 -8.38 -26.22
C ILE A 354 2.95 -8.65 -27.37
N GLU A 355 3.10 -7.91 -28.47
CA GLU A 355 2.26 -8.01 -29.65
C GLU A 355 3.04 -8.64 -30.81
N LYS A 356 2.54 -9.76 -31.36
CA LYS A 356 3.11 -10.36 -32.58
C LYS A 356 2.65 -9.56 -33.80
N VAL A 357 3.59 -8.94 -34.50
CA VAL A 357 3.33 -8.14 -35.69
C VAL A 357 3.41 -9.04 -36.94
N PRO A 358 2.43 -8.98 -37.85
CA PRO A 358 2.49 -9.74 -39.11
C PRO A 358 3.76 -9.39 -39.91
N VAL A 359 4.52 -10.41 -40.29
CA VAL A 359 5.64 -10.23 -41.21
C VAL A 359 5.09 -10.19 -42.63
N THR A 360 5.02 -9.01 -43.24
CA THR A 360 4.75 -8.90 -44.67
C THR A 360 5.95 -9.42 -45.46
N ARG A 361 5.77 -10.52 -46.21
CA ARG A 361 6.74 -11.03 -47.20
C ARG A 361 6.98 -9.99 -48.29
N LYS A 362 7.87 -9.02 -48.03
CA LYS A 362 8.62 -8.23 -49.01
C LYS A 362 9.52 -7.23 -48.26
N SER A 363 10.69 -7.71 -47.85
CA SER A 363 11.90 -6.90 -47.93
C SER A 363 13.05 -7.87 -48.15
N HIS A 364 13.43 -8.08 -49.41
CA HIS A 364 14.84 -8.35 -49.67
C HIS A 364 15.63 -7.26 -48.94
N ILE A 365 16.71 -7.64 -48.27
CA ILE A 365 17.68 -6.71 -47.70
C ILE A 365 18.17 -5.85 -48.87
N VAL A 366 17.51 -4.70 -49.11
CA VAL A 366 17.97 -3.75 -50.11
C VAL A 366 19.22 -3.12 -49.53
N ASP A 367 20.33 -3.45 -50.18
CA ASP A 367 21.61 -2.76 -50.16
C ASP A 367 21.52 -1.31 -49.67
N ARG A 368 21.85 -1.13 -48.39
CA ARG A 368 22.45 0.07 -47.83
C ARG A 368 22.90 -0.29 -46.43
N TYR A 369 24.19 -0.59 -46.29
CA TYR A 369 24.88 -0.63 -45.02
C TYR A 369 24.40 0.54 -44.13
N LYS A 370 23.66 0.25 -43.06
CA LYS A 370 23.67 1.15 -41.91
C LYS A 370 25.09 1.04 -41.37
N VAL A 371 25.90 2.07 -41.58
CA VAL A 371 27.34 2.10 -41.31
C VAL A 371 27.65 1.44 -39.96
N GLY A 372 28.29 0.27 -39.96
CA GLY A 372 28.83 -0.37 -38.75
C GLY A 372 28.14 -1.64 -38.20
N ILE A 373 26.97 -2.07 -38.69
CA ILE A 373 26.38 -3.38 -38.31
C ILE A 373 26.32 -4.32 -39.53
N LYS A 374 26.88 -5.52 -39.39
CA LYS A 374 26.74 -6.60 -40.37
C LYS A 374 25.34 -7.22 -40.24
N PRO A 375 24.59 -7.43 -41.35
CA PRO A 375 23.35 -8.19 -41.31
C PRO A 375 23.55 -9.55 -40.64
N VAL A 376 22.54 -9.98 -39.89
CA VAL A 376 22.53 -11.26 -39.19
C VAL A 376 21.83 -12.28 -40.08
N ASP A 377 22.53 -13.34 -40.48
CA ASP A 377 21.95 -14.39 -41.34
C ASP A 377 20.93 -15.23 -40.56
N SER A 378 21.21 -15.49 -39.28
CA SER A 378 20.30 -16.12 -38.32
C SER A 378 20.59 -15.64 -36.91
N GLY A 379 19.56 -15.19 -36.19
CA GLY A 379 19.72 -14.62 -34.84
C GLY A 379 18.60 -13.65 -34.47
N ILE A 380 18.87 -12.78 -33.50
CA ILE A 380 17.90 -11.80 -32.98
C ILE A 380 18.36 -10.37 -33.25
N VAL A 381 17.42 -9.48 -33.58
CA VAL A 381 17.64 -8.04 -33.66
C VAL A 381 16.61 -7.30 -32.83
N ILE A 382 17.10 -6.61 -31.79
CA ILE A 382 16.34 -5.64 -31.00
C ILE A 382 16.49 -4.28 -31.69
N ASP A 383 15.39 -3.73 -32.17
CA ASP A 383 15.34 -2.48 -32.93
C ASP A 383 14.40 -1.46 -32.26
N HIS A 384 14.49 -0.19 -32.63
CA HIS A 384 13.71 0.92 -32.07
C HIS A 384 13.92 1.14 -30.57
N ILE A 385 15.12 0.84 -30.06
CA ILE A 385 15.47 1.13 -28.65
C ILE A 385 15.49 2.66 -28.48
N SER A 386 14.66 3.18 -27.57
CA SER A 386 14.51 4.62 -27.27
C SER A 386 14.42 5.51 -28.52
N SER A 387 13.65 5.07 -29.53
CA SER A 387 13.54 5.80 -30.80
C SER A 387 12.94 7.19 -30.59
N GLY A 388 13.64 8.24 -31.02
CA GLY A 388 13.22 9.64 -30.86
C GLY A 388 13.86 10.37 -29.68
N GLU A 389 14.52 9.65 -28.78
CA GLU A 389 15.27 10.23 -27.66
C GLU A 389 16.64 10.78 -28.11
N ASP A 390 17.30 11.54 -27.22
CA ASP A 390 18.65 12.02 -27.47
C ASP A 390 19.69 10.88 -27.49
N LEU A 391 20.85 11.14 -28.12
CA LEU A 391 21.89 10.12 -28.31
C LEU A 391 22.37 9.50 -26.99
N SER A 392 22.48 10.28 -25.92
CA SER A 392 22.97 9.78 -24.63
C SER A 392 21.95 8.84 -23.99
N THR A 393 20.66 9.18 -24.05
CA THR A 393 19.57 8.32 -23.59
C THR A 393 19.54 6.99 -24.34
N ILE A 394 19.71 7.01 -25.66
CA ILE A 394 19.73 5.78 -26.47
C ILE A 394 20.93 4.89 -26.10
N TRP A 395 22.13 5.45 -25.95
CA TRP A 395 23.32 4.68 -25.55
C TRP A 395 23.17 4.08 -24.15
N ASN A 396 22.72 4.87 -23.19
CA ASN A 396 22.44 4.41 -21.83
C ASN A 396 21.42 3.26 -21.85
N GLN A 397 20.40 3.34 -22.71
CA GLN A 397 19.40 2.30 -22.85
C GLN A 397 19.98 1.00 -23.45
N ILE A 398 20.84 1.09 -24.46
CA ILE A 398 21.55 -0.08 -25.03
C ILE A 398 22.38 -0.77 -23.94
N GLU A 399 23.15 -0.01 -23.16
CA GLU A 399 23.97 -0.56 -22.06
C GLU A 399 23.11 -1.23 -20.98
N LYS A 400 22.00 -0.57 -20.58
CA LYS A 400 21.02 -1.13 -19.65
C LYS A 400 20.47 -2.47 -20.14
N ILE A 401 20.01 -2.56 -21.40
CA ILE A 401 19.49 -3.82 -21.98
C ILE A 401 20.54 -4.92 -21.91
N ARG A 402 21.78 -4.63 -22.33
CA ARG A 402 22.86 -5.63 -22.34
C ARG A 402 23.18 -6.15 -20.94
N ARG A 403 23.20 -5.26 -19.95
CA ARG A 403 23.48 -5.60 -18.55
C ARG A 403 22.38 -6.47 -17.94
N ILE A 404 21.11 -6.06 -18.08
CA ILE A 404 19.96 -6.79 -17.50
C ILE A 404 19.73 -8.14 -18.17
N LEU A 405 19.83 -8.20 -19.50
CA LEU A 405 19.68 -9.46 -20.24
C LEU A 405 20.96 -10.29 -20.27
N LYS A 406 22.02 -9.86 -19.55
CA LYS A 406 23.32 -10.53 -19.45
C LYS A 406 23.88 -10.94 -20.83
N LEU A 407 23.77 -10.05 -21.83
CA LEU A 407 24.13 -10.29 -23.23
C LEU A 407 25.66 -10.27 -23.46
N ASN A 408 26.38 -11.13 -22.74
CA ASN A 408 27.83 -11.33 -22.83
C ASN A 408 28.18 -12.30 -23.97
N CYS A 409 27.69 -11.98 -25.17
CA CYS A 409 27.84 -12.79 -26.36
C CYS A 409 28.40 -11.96 -27.52
N ARG A 410 28.92 -12.66 -28.54
CA ARG A 410 29.32 -12.03 -29.81
C ARG A 410 28.10 -11.34 -30.40
N SER A 411 28.17 -10.02 -30.52
CA SER A 411 27.06 -9.18 -30.94
C SER A 411 27.55 -7.85 -31.50
N SER A 412 26.66 -7.09 -32.12
CA SER A 412 26.91 -5.70 -32.51
C SER A 412 25.77 -4.82 -32.00
N HIS A 413 26.05 -3.55 -31.72
CA HIS A 413 25.03 -2.61 -31.28
C HIS A 413 25.45 -1.18 -31.67
N GLY A 414 24.49 -0.26 -31.71
CA GLY A 414 24.79 1.15 -31.98
C GLY A 414 23.54 2.01 -32.14
N VAL A 415 23.78 3.30 -32.39
CA VAL A 415 22.73 4.30 -32.63
C VAL A 415 22.69 4.67 -34.10
N TYR A 416 21.50 4.66 -34.68
CA TYR A 416 21.26 4.83 -36.11
C TYR A 416 20.12 5.78 -36.37
N HIS A 417 20.09 6.35 -37.57
CA HIS A 417 18.89 7.02 -38.04
C HIS A 417 17.76 6.00 -38.28
N SER A 418 16.54 6.45 -37.98
CA SER A 418 15.30 5.82 -38.42
C SER A 418 15.10 6.05 -39.94
N ASN A 419 13.94 5.64 -40.48
CA ASN A 419 13.55 6.00 -41.83
C ASN A 419 13.38 7.52 -41.98
N ASP A 420 12.95 8.17 -40.90
CA ASP A 420 13.11 9.61 -40.72
C ASP A 420 14.56 9.90 -40.30
N ARG A 421 15.29 10.66 -41.12
CA ARG A 421 16.69 11.04 -40.88
C ARG A 421 16.88 12.05 -39.75
N THR A 422 15.80 12.58 -39.19
CA THR A 422 15.84 13.46 -38.02
C THR A 422 15.72 12.70 -36.70
N VAL A 423 15.36 11.40 -36.75
CA VAL A 423 15.10 10.55 -35.59
C VAL A 423 16.21 9.52 -35.42
N TYR A 424 16.79 9.46 -34.23
CA TYR A 424 17.74 8.42 -33.84
C TYR A 424 17.03 7.24 -33.16
N LYS A 425 17.62 6.05 -33.27
CA LYS A 425 17.19 4.83 -32.58
C LYS A 425 18.37 3.90 -32.28
N GLY A 426 18.29 3.15 -31.20
CA GLY A 426 19.26 2.11 -30.87
C GLY A 426 18.92 0.76 -31.51
N ILE A 427 19.96 -0.01 -31.81
CA ILE A 427 19.87 -1.38 -32.35
C ILE A 427 20.85 -2.28 -31.60
N ILE A 428 20.43 -3.49 -31.24
CA ILE A 428 21.29 -4.59 -30.79
C ILE A 428 21.06 -5.81 -31.69
N SER A 429 22.13 -6.34 -32.26
CA SER A 429 22.13 -7.53 -33.13
C SER A 429 22.89 -8.66 -32.47
N LEU A 430 22.20 -9.79 -32.27
CA LEU A 430 22.64 -10.99 -31.58
C LEU A 430 22.69 -12.17 -32.57
N PRO A 431 23.79 -12.32 -33.33
CA PRO A 431 23.96 -13.47 -34.22
C PRO A 431 24.00 -14.78 -33.42
N ASP A 432 23.53 -15.85 -34.03
CA ASP A 432 23.50 -17.22 -33.49
C ASP A 432 22.60 -17.44 -32.26
N ILE A 433 21.94 -16.40 -31.75
CA ILE A 433 20.89 -16.51 -30.71
C ILE A 433 19.54 -16.56 -31.39
N LEU A 434 18.90 -17.73 -31.41
CA LEU A 434 17.67 -17.96 -32.17
C LEU A 434 16.40 -17.68 -31.38
N GLU A 435 16.45 -17.72 -30.05
CA GLU A 435 15.31 -17.53 -29.15
C GLU A 435 15.76 -16.80 -27.87
N LEU A 436 14.84 -16.00 -27.30
CA LEU A 436 14.95 -15.46 -25.94
C LEU A 436 13.92 -16.17 -25.07
N SER A 437 14.23 -16.36 -23.78
CA SER A 437 13.24 -16.90 -22.85
C SER A 437 12.07 -15.94 -22.69
N ASP A 438 10.89 -16.45 -22.32
CA ASP A 438 9.74 -15.59 -21.99
C ASP A 438 10.08 -14.55 -20.92
N THR A 439 10.94 -14.92 -19.96
CA THR A 439 11.45 -14.01 -18.93
C THR A 439 12.28 -12.88 -19.54
N ASP A 440 13.18 -13.18 -20.48
CA ASP A 440 14.01 -12.16 -21.13
C ASP A 440 13.20 -11.23 -22.03
N ILE A 441 12.16 -11.74 -22.71
CA ILE A 441 11.25 -10.90 -23.50
C ILE A 441 10.47 -9.96 -22.56
N LYS A 442 10.00 -10.46 -21.41
CA LYS A 442 9.33 -9.63 -20.40
C LYS A 442 10.26 -8.59 -19.79
N LYS A 443 11.52 -8.96 -19.49
CA LYS A 443 12.56 -8.01 -19.04
C LYS A 443 12.83 -6.96 -20.10
N LEU A 444 12.92 -7.35 -21.38
CA LEU A 444 13.13 -6.42 -22.49
C LEU A 444 11.96 -5.45 -22.64
N ALA A 445 10.72 -5.95 -22.56
CA ALA A 445 9.51 -5.12 -22.61
C ALA A 445 9.43 -4.16 -21.42
N ALA A 446 9.83 -4.62 -20.23
CA ALA A 446 9.91 -3.80 -19.04
C ALA A 446 10.98 -2.72 -19.20
N ILE A 447 12.23 -3.07 -19.53
CA ILE A 447 13.35 -2.13 -19.55
C ILE A 447 13.26 -1.12 -20.72
N SER A 448 12.82 -1.57 -21.89
CA SER A 448 12.78 -0.79 -23.13
C SER A 448 11.42 -0.97 -23.80
N PRO A 449 10.35 -0.38 -23.24
CA PRO A 449 9.05 -0.36 -23.90
C PRO A 449 9.17 0.27 -25.30
N GLU A 450 8.25 -0.09 -26.19
CA GLU A 450 8.20 0.38 -27.58
C GLU A 450 9.33 -0.11 -28.51
N CYS A 451 10.27 -0.91 -28.02
CA CYS A 451 11.22 -1.58 -28.90
C CYS A 451 10.56 -2.73 -29.66
N THR A 452 11.27 -3.24 -30.67
CA THR A 452 10.83 -4.35 -31.51
C THR A 452 11.83 -5.47 -31.46
N LEU A 453 11.38 -6.68 -31.18
CA LEU A 453 12.18 -7.90 -31.23
C LEU A 453 11.93 -8.62 -32.55
N ASN A 454 12.98 -8.77 -33.38
CA ASN A 454 12.91 -9.49 -34.64
C ASN A 454 13.72 -10.78 -34.53
N ILE A 455 13.09 -11.92 -34.85
CA ILE A 455 13.76 -13.22 -34.97
C ILE A 455 14.07 -13.43 -36.45
N ILE A 456 15.35 -13.56 -36.80
CA ILE A 456 15.84 -13.71 -38.17
C ILE A 456 16.26 -15.15 -38.41
N LYS A 457 15.77 -15.73 -39.51
CA LYS A 457 16.17 -17.05 -40.04
C LYS A 457 16.34 -16.94 -41.56
N ASP A 458 17.42 -17.51 -42.08
CA ASP A 458 17.74 -17.49 -43.51
C ASP A 458 17.64 -16.07 -44.12
N GLU A 459 18.29 -15.09 -43.49
CA GLU A 459 18.34 -13.68 -43.89
C GLU A 459 16.97 -12.97 -43.93
N SER A 460 15.93 -13.58 -43.35
CA SER A 460 14.56 -13.07 -43.34
C SER A 460 13.98 -12.97 -41.94
N VAL A 461 13.14 -11.95 -41.68
CA VAL A 461 12.42 -11.84 -40.41
C VAL A 461 11.37 -12.94 -40.36
N HIS A 462 11.56 -13.92 -39.49
CA HIS A 462 10.64 -15.03 -39.28
C HIS A 462 9.52 -14.61 -38.32
N GLU A 463 9.88 -13.95 -37.22
CA GLU A 463 8.91 -13.40 -36.26
C GLU A 463 9.26 -11.97 -35.87
N LYS A 464 8.24 -11.18 -35.59
CA LYS A 464 8.37 -9.79 -35.14
C LYS A 464 7.44 -9.54 -33.97
N PHE A 465 7.97 -9.00 -32.89
CA PHE A 465 7.21 -8.61 -31.72
C PHE A 465 7.38 -7.12 -31.44
N ARG A 466 6.28 -6.40 -31.23
CA ARG A 466 6.27 -5.05 -30.67
C ARG A 466 6.07 -5.19 -29.16
N LEU A 467 6.94 -4.56 -28.39
CA LEU A 467 6.87 -4.61 -26.94
C LEU A 467 6.29 -3.30 -26.42
N HIS A 468 5.42 -3.41 -25.41
CA HIS A 468 4.80 -2.29 -24.72
C HIS A 468 5.13 -2.34 -23.24
N MET A 469 4.96 -1.21 -22.56
CA MET A 469 5.16 -1.13 -21.12
C MET A 469 4.21 -2.10 -20.40
N PRO A 470 4.74 -3.06 -19.62
CA PRO A 470 3.94 -4.08 -18.97
C PRO A 470 3.04 -3.46 -17.87
N PRO A 471 1.86 -4.06 -17.59
CA PRO A 471 1.00 -3.61 -16.50
C PRO A 471 1.58 -3.92 -15.11
N GLN A 472 2.61 -4.77 -15.04
CA GLN A 472 3.26 -5.19 -13.80
C GLN A 472 4.70 -5.64 -14.07
N ILE A 473 5.60 -5.40 -13.12
CA ILE A 473 7.01 -5.78 -13.18
C ILE A 473 7.33 -6.53 -11.88
N TYR A 474 7.72 -7.80 -11.98
CA TYR A 474 7.88 -8.68 -10.83
C TYR A 474 8.88 -9.81 -11.12
N ASN A 475 9.43 -10.41 -10.06
CA ASN A 475 10.35 -11.54 -10.15
C ASN A 475 11.64 -11.30 -10.95
N PHE A 476 12.13 -10.06 -11.01
CA PHE A 476 13.45 -9.75 -11.59
C PHE A 476 14.47 -9.55 -10.47
N GLU A 477 15.71 -10.00 -10.69
CA GLU A 477 16.82 -9.81 -9.73
C GLU A 477 17.30 -8.36 -9.72
N GLU A 478 17.04 -7.64 -10.82
CA GLU A 478 17.53 -6.30 -11.10
C GLU A 478 16.54 -5.20 -10.67
N ILE A 479 15.53 -5.53 -9.85
CA ILE A 479 14.56 -4.54 -9.36
C ILE A 479 14.40 -4.62 -7.83
N SER A 480 14.28 -3.46 -7.19
CA SER A 480 13.99 -3.37 -5.76
C SER A 480 13.06 -2.23 -5.40
N CYS A 481 12.24 -2.47 -4.37
CA CYS A 481 11.48 -1.41 -3.73
C CYS A 481 12.47 -0.45 -3.06
N LYS A 482 12.38 0.85 -3.35
CA LYS A 482 13.20 1.90 -2.71
C LYS A 482 12.61 2.41 -1.39
N ASN A 483 11.78 1.59 -0.77
CA ASN A 483 11.26 1.85 0.56
C ASN A 483 12.02 0.97 1.55
N GLU A 484 12.91 1.57 2.34
CA GLU A 484 13.73 0.86 3.32
C GLU A 484 12.90 0.12 4.39
N ASN A 485 11.62 0.45 4.56
CA ASN A 485 10.73 -0.24 5.50
C ASN A 485 9.93 -1.38 4.85
N CYS A 486 9.89 -1.48 3.52
CA CYS A 486 9.11 -2.51 2.84
C CYS A 486 9.69 -3.91 3.09
N ILE A 487 8.82 -4.88 3.31
CA ILE A 487 9.15 -6.31 3.46
C ILE A 487 9.97 -6.88 2.28
N SER A 488 9.81 -6.30 1.09
CA SER A 488 10.53 -6.68 -0.13
C SER A 488 11.85 -5.91 -0.35
N HIS A 489 12.23 -5.02 0.56
CA HIS A 489 13.51 -4.32 0.45
C HIS A 489 14.67 -5.30 0.68
N PRO A 490 15.74 -5.29 -0.15
CA PRO A 490 16.83 -6.27 -0.06
C PRO A 490 17.50 -6.35 1.32
N GLU A 491 17.63 -5.22 2.01
CA GLU A 491 18.23 -5.14 3.35
C GLU A 491 17.37 -5.75 4.47
N LYS A 492 16.10 -6.10 4.22
CA LYS A 492 15.30 -6.84 5.21
C LYS A 492 15.70 -8.30 5.32
N HIS A 493 16.34 -8.85 4.29
CA HIS A 493 16.74 -10.27 4.25
C HIS A 493 15.58 -11.25 4.47
N GLN A 494 14.36 -10.87 4.07
CA GLN A 494 13.14 -11.68 4.21
C GLN A 494 12.88 -12.57 2.98
N HIS A 495 13.78 -12.55 2.00
CA HIS A 495 13.69 -13.32 0.74
C HIS A 495 12.41 -13.09 -0.07
N VAL A 496 11.78 -11.92 0.09
CA VAL A 496 10.57 -11.55 -0.63
C VAL A 496 10.92 -10.96 -1.99
N LYS A 497 10.32 -11.53 -3.05
CA LYS A 497 10.49 -11.00 -4.41
C LYS A 497 9.71 -9.72 -4.58
N THR A 498 10.33 -8.74 -5.21
CA THR A 498 9.75 -7.43 -5.49
C THR A 498 8.69 -7.53 -6.58
N TYR A 499 7.63 -6.75 -6.39
CA TYR A 499 6.47 -6.73 -7.28
C TYR A 499 5.95 -5.30 -7.38
N PHE A 500 5.86 -4.81 -8.62
CA PHE A 500 5.33 -3.50 -8.95
C PHE A 500 4.13 -3.59 -9.88
N LEU A 501 3.10 -2.81 -9.56
CA LEU A 501 1.91 -2.62 -10.39
C LEU A 501 2.01 -1.27 -11.08
N ARG A 502 1.72 -1.22 -12.38
CA ARG A 502 1.74 0.02 -13.14
C ARG A 502 0.52 0.87 -12.77
N SER A 503 0.75 2.09 -12.29
CA SER A 503 -0.31 3.06 -11.96
C SER A 503 -0.57 4.00 -13.12
N THR A 504 0.48 4.59 -13.68
CA THR A 504 0.41 5.48 -14.86
C THR A 504 1.47 5.10 -15.88
N ASP A 505 1.69 5.91 -16.92
CA ASP A 505 2.63 5.56 -17.97
C ASP A 505 4.09 5.43 -17.48
N SER A 506 4.48 6.22 -16.48
CA SER A 506 5.83 6.29 -15.92
C SER A 506 5.93 5.93 -14.45
N MET A 507 4.81 5.62 -13.77
CA MET A 507 4.78 5.34 -12.34
C MET A 507 4.31 3.92 -12.03
N PHE A 508 4.99 3.33 -11.06
CA PHE A 508 4.77 2.00 -10.53
C PHE A 508 4.53 2.06 -9.03
N VAL A 509 3.69 1.18 -8.52
CA VAL A 509 3.36 1.08 -7.09
C VAL A 509 3.83 -0.27 -6.59
N CYS A 510 4.60 -0.28 -5.50
CA CYS A 510 5.00 -1.52 -4.84
C CYS A 510 3.75 -2.24 -4.32
N LYS A 511 3.60 -3.53 -4.64
CA LYS A 511 2.44 -4.34 -4.21
C LYS A 511 2.29 -4.43 -2.69
N TYR A 512 3.39 -4.37 -1.94
CA TYR A 512 3.39 -4.63 -0.51
C TYR A 512 3.26 -3.35 0.34
N CYS A 513 4.02 -2.30 0.02
CA CYS A 513 4.03 -1.06 0.81
C CYS A 513 3.34 0.13 0.13
N GLU A 514 2.69 -0.09 -1.01
CA GLU A 514 1.96 0.92 -1.82
C GLU A 514 2.74 2.21 -2.17
N LYS A 515 4.07 2.21 -1.96
CA LYS A 515 4.95 3.31 -2.32
C LYS A 515 5.05 3.39 -3.83
N SER A 516 4.87 4.61 -4.34
CA SER A 516 5.06 4.92 -5.75
C SER A 516 6.54 5.11 -6.07
N HIS A 517 6.94 4.60 -7.23
CA HIS A 517 8.28 4.68 -7.80
C HIS A 517 8.14 5.07 -9.27
N SER A 518 9.04 5.90 -9.76
CA SER A 518 9.21 6.06 -11.21
C SER A 518 9.74 4.77 -11.83
N PHE A 519 9.50 4.62 -13.14
CA PHE A 519 10.02 3.51 -13.91
C PHE A 519 11.55 3.40 -13.82
N GLU A 520 12.28 4.50 -13.72
CA GLU A 520 13.72 4.53 -13.61
C GLU A 520 14.21 4.09 -12.22
N GLU A 521 13.49 4.49 -11.17
CA GLU A 521 13.87 4.24 -9.77
C GLU A 521 13.80 2.77 -9.37
N ILE A 522 12.93 1.95 -9.97
CA ILE A 522 12.74 0.56 -9.53
C ILE A 522 13.94 -0.34 -9.83
N TRP A 523 14.83 0.06 -10.73
CA TRP A 523 15.91 -0.80 -11.21
C TRP A 523 17.22 -0.64 -10.44
N ASP A 524 17.88 -1.77 -10.15
CA ASP A 524 19.20 -1.88 -9.50
C ASP A 524 20.31 -2.05 -10.54
N ILE A 525 20.40 -1.09 -11.46
CA ILE A 525 21.34 -1.19 -12.59
C ILE A 525 22.57 -0.34 -12.37
#